data_AF-A0A4Z2EBF6-F1
#
_entry.id   AF-A0A4Z2EBF6-F1
#
_cell.length_a   1.000
_cell.length_b   1.000
_cell.length_c   1.000
_cell.angle_alpha   90.00
_cell.angle_beta   90.00
_cell.angle_gamma   90.00
#
_symmetry.space_group_name_H-M   'P 1'
#
loop_
_entity.id
_entity.type
_entity.pdbx_description
1 polymer ?
#
loop_
_entity_poly.entity_id
_entity_poly.type
_entity_poly.pdbx_seq_one_letter_code
_entity_poly.pdbx_strand_id
1 'polypeptide(L)'
;MAQKQGVAVESVVESGPGLAFIAYPQATAMMPFPQFWTICFFLMLLLLSVDTHFVTVECFTTTISDLFPKLLRKPGRHELLVLLVCSSFFLIHLLLVTEVKTHVSVRVLSNIYCKLNVFLNNAFSYRFILLQGGIYIFLLIDYYALNRVCHYFLALSECLALAWIFGM
;
A
#
# COMPACT_ATOMS: atom_id res chain seq x y z
N MET A 1 12.99 24.22 8.64
CA MET A 1 11.63 24.66 8.28
C MET A 1 11.02 25.52 9.39
N ALA A 2 10.72 24.99 10.57
CA ALA A 2 10.18 25.75 11.71
C ALA A 2 10.96 27.05 12.04
N GLN A 3 12.29 26.98 12.15
CA GLN A 3 13.14 28.14 12.46
C GLN A 3 13.17 29.23 11.36
N LYS A 4 12.94 28.88 10.08
CA LYS A 4 13.01 29.82 8.95
C LYS A 4 11.65 30.34 8.48
N GLN A 5 10.57 29.68 8.91
CA GLN A 5 9.20 29.94 8.43
C GLN A 5 8.29 30.49 9.54
N GLY A 6 8.78 30.56 10.79
CA GLY A 6 8.08 31.22 11.91
C GLY A 6 6.82 30.47 12.38
N VAL A 7 6.68 29.19 12.03
CA VAL A 7 5.52 28.36 12.38
C VAL A 7 5.89 27.37 13.48
N ALA A 8 4.98 27.15 14.43
CA ALA A 8 5.16 26.22 15.55
C ALA A 8 5.44 24.79 15.04
N VAL A 9 6.36 24.09 15.71
CA VAL A 9 6.75 22.72 15.34
C VAL A 9 5.53 21.78 15.35
N GLU A 10 4.56 22.02 16.23
CA GLU A 10 3.36 21.18 16.39
C GLU A 10 2.45 21.17 15.15
N SER A 11 2.39 22.26 14.35
CA SER A 11 1.57 22.29 13.14
C SER A 11 2.23 21.60 11.93
N VAL A 12 3.48 21.15 12.06
CA VAL A 12 4.20 20.34 11.06
C VAL A 12 4.33 18.87 11.48
N VAL A 13 3.68 18.43 12.56
CA VAL A 13 3.64 17.01 12.98
C VAL A 13 2.25 16.39 12.76
N GLU A 14 1.50 16.87 11.77
CA GLU A 14 0.25 16.20 11.38
C GLU A 14 0.61 14.79 10.87
N SER A 15 0.28 13.77 11.68
CA SER A 15 0.71 12.40 11.45
C SER A 15 -0.06 11.82 10.27
N GLY A 16 0.63 11.57 9.15
CA GLY A 16 0.03 10.97 7.98
C GLY A 16 0.95 10.94 6.77
N PRO A 17 0.54 10.24 5.69
CA PRO A 17 1.32 10.17 4.45
C PRO A 17 1.56 11.55 3.82
N GLY A 18 0.66 12.52 4.02
CA GLY A 18 0.80 13.90 3.54
C GLY A 18 2.05 14.62 4.08
N LEU A 19 2.53 14.26 5.27
CA LEU A 19 3.72 14.87 5.85
C LEU A 19 5.00 14.48 5.10
N ALA A 20 5.13 13.20 4.77
CA ALA A 20 6.28 12.67 4.02
C ALA A 20 6.31 13.14 2.57
N PHE A 21 5.15 13.40 1.94
CA PHE A 21 5.07 13.79 0.53
C PHE A 21 4.94 15.30 0.28
N ILE A 22 4.64 16.12 1.31
CA ILE A 22 4.50 17.58 1.18
C ILE A 22 5.59 18.30 1.98
N ALA A 23 5.71 18.04 3.29
CA ALA A 23 6.63 18.78 4.14
C ALA A 23 8.11 18.40 3.90
N TYR A 24 8.37 17.12 3.64
CA TYR A 24 9.74 16.62 3.44
C TYR A 24 10.40 17.14 2.15
N PRO A 25 9.78 17.09 0.96
CA PRO A 25 10.35 17.69 -0.25
C PRO A 25 10.53 19.21 -0.12
N GLN A 26 9.64 19.88 0.61
CA GLN A 26 9.75 21.31 0.88
C GLN A 26 10.92 21.63 1.82
N ALA A 27 11.25 20.73 2.75
CA ALA A 27 12.42 20.86 3.63
C ALA A 27 13.74 20.56 2.89
N THR A 28 13.80 19.52 2.05
CA THR A 28 15.02 19.18 1.27
C THR A 28 15.33 20.24 0.22
N ALA A 29 14.33 20.95 -0.30
CA ALA A 29 14.49 22.08 -1.20
C ALA A 29 15.23 23.29 -0.57
N MET A 30 15.24 23.40 0.77
CA MET A 30 15.90 24.49 1.49
C MET A 30 17.38 24.18 1.85
N MET A 31 17.87 22.97 1.55
CA MET A 31 19.24 22.55 1.81
C MET A 31 20.16 22.85 0.61
N PRO A 32 21.47 23.08 0.81
CA PRO A 32 22.41 23.18 -0.30
C PRO A 32 22.44 21.85 -1.07
N PHE A 33 22.32 21.91 -2.40
CA PHE A 33 22.17 20.76 -3.32
C PHE A 33 20.86 19.94 -3.19
N PRO A 34 19.68 20.53 -3.44
CA PRO A 34 18.38 19.90 -3.19
C PRO A 34 18.09 18.65 -4.04
N GLN A 35 18.71 18.53 -5.21
CA GLN A 35 18.51 17.41 -6.13
C GLN A 35 19.04 16.09 -5.55
N PHE A 36 20.22 16.11 -4.91
CA PHE A 36 20.82 14.92 -4.31
C PHE A 36 19.99 14.42 -3.11
N TRP A 37 19.65 15.32 -2.18
CA TRP A 37 18.90 14.98 -0.97
C TRP A 37 17.49 14.43 -1.26
N THR A 38 16.83 14.97 -2.27
CA THR A 38 15.48 14.53 -2.66
C THR A 38 15.50 13.10 -3.24
N ILE A 39 16.49 12.78 -4.07
CA ILE A 39 16.65 11.43 -4.63
C ILE A 39 16.93 10.40 -3.51
N CYS A 40 17.85 10.71 -2.59
CA CYS A 40 18.16 9.83 -1.47
C CYS A 40 16.94 9.58 -0.56
N PHE A 41 16.12 10.61 -0.32
CA PHE A 41 14.92 10.49 0.50
C PHE A 41 13.85 9.58 -0.13
N PHE A 42 13.55 9.78 -1.43
CA PHE A 42 12.58 8.91 -2.11
C PHE A 42 13.11 7.48 -2.26
N LEU A 43 14.41 7.30 -2.51
CA LEU A 43 15.02 5.97 -2.56
C LEU A 43 14.90 5.25 -1.22
N MET A 44 15.11 5.95 -0.09
CA MET A 44 14.90 5.39 1.25
C MET A 44 13.44 4.94 1.44
N LEU A 45 12.46 5.79 1.09
CA LEU A 45 11.03 5.42 1.19
C LEU A 45 10.67 4.21 0.30
N LEU A 46 11.27 4.13 -0.89
CA LEU A 46 11.04 3.04 -1.84
C LEU A 46 11.63 1.73 -1.31
N LEU A 47 12.87 1.74 -0.82
CA LEU A 47 13.50 0.56 -0.20
C LEU A 47 12.68 0.07 0.98
N LEU A 48 12.33 0.96 1.92
CA LEU A 48 11.52 0.63 3.09
C LEU A 48 10.16 -0.01 2.71
N SER A 49 9.55 0.46 1.62
CA SER A 49 8.32 -0.12 1.10
C SER A 49 8.56 -1.51 0.49
N VAL A 50 9.62 -1.69 -0.30
CA VAL A 50 9.93 -2.97 -0.95
C VAL A 50 10.32 -4.05 0.07
N ASP A 51 11.12 -3.69 1.08
CA ASP A 51 11.54 -4.61 2.14
C ASP A 51 10.32 -5.17 2.91
N THR A 52 9.38 -4.30 3.28
CA THR A 52 8.15 -4.71 4.00
C THR A 52 7.21 -5.54 3.13
N HIS A 53 7.08 -5.19 1.85
CA HIS A 53 6.29 -5.99 0.91
C HIS A 53 6.85 -7.39 0.68
N PHE A 54 8.18 -7.53 0.63
CA PHE A 54 8.84 -8.83 0.44
C PHE A 54 8.54 -9.76 1.62
N VAL A 55 8.73 -9.28 2.86
CA VAL A 55 8.43 -10.05 4.07
C VAL A 55 6.95 -10.44 4.13
N THR A 56 6.05 -9.54 3.74
CA THR A 56 4.60 -9.82 3.74
C THR A 56 4.24 -10.96 2.79
N VAL A 57 4.78 -10.93 1.56
CA VAL A 57 4.54 -12.00 0.57
C VAL A 57 5.16 -13.32 1.03
N GLU A 58 6.38 -13.28 1.58
CA GLU A 58 7.06 -14.46 2.13
C GLU A 58 6.28 -15.12 3.26
N CYS A 59 5.79 -14.33 4.24
CA CYS A 59 4.97 -14.84 5.34
C CYS A 59 3.65 -15.44 4.84
N PHE A 60 2.99 -14.79 3.87
CA PHE A 60 1.74 -15.28 3.32
C PHE A 60 1.93 -16.59 2.53
N THR A 61 2.94 -16.65 1.67
CA THR A 61 3.31 -17.85 0.92
C THR A 61 3.70 -19.00 1.86
N THR A 62 4.45 -18.73 2.92
CA THR A 62 4.85 -19.73 3.91
C THR A 62 3.63 -20.26 4.67
N THR A 63 2.74 -19.39 5.16
CA THR A 63 1.52 -19.79 5.88
C THR A 63 0.63 -20.72 5.05
N ILE A 64 0.45 -20.41 3.76
CA ILE A 64 -0.33 -21.27 2.85
C ILE A 64 0.37 -22.63 2.64
N SER A 65 1.70 -22.60 2.52
CA SER A 65 2.50 -23.80 2.31
C SER A 65 2.48 -24.73 3.52
N ASP A 66 2.45 -24.17 4.73
CA ASP A 66 2.35 -24.91 5.98
C ASP A 66 0.95 -25.52 6.18
N LEU A 67 -0.11 -24.89 5.67
CA LEU A 67 -1.48 -25.40 5.78
C LEU A 67 -1.76 -26.58 4.83
N PHE A 68 -1.12 -26.63 3.65
CA PHE A 68 -1.33 -27.68 2.65
C PHE A 68 -0.05 -28.43 2.26
N PRO A 69 0.64 -29.11 3.21
CA PRO A 69 1.93 -29.74 2.97
C PRO A 69 1.84 -30.89 1.96
N LYS A 70 0.67 -31.52 1.81
CA LYS A 70 0.43 -32.63 0.87
C LYS A 70 0.25 -32.17 -0.58
N LEU A 71 -0.30 -30.97 -0.80
CA LEU A 71 -0.62 -30.47 -2.15
C LEU A 71 0.57 -29.71 -2.78
N LEU A 72 1.44 -29.13 -1.95
CA LEU A 72 2.49 -28.19 -2.36
C LEU A 72 3.91 -28.79 -2.41
N ARG A 73 4.12 -30.04 -1.97
CA ARG A 73 5.44 -30.72 -1.97
C ARG A 73 5.92 -31.19 -3.35
N LYS A 74 5.16 -30.97 -4.43
CA LYS A 74 5.59 -31.31 -5.80
C LYS A 74 6.51 -30.22 -6.37
N PRO A 75 7.62 -30.57 -7.04
CA PRO A 75 8.54 -29.58 -7.63
C PRO A 75 7.79 -28.71 -8.67
N GLY A 76 7.96 -27.38 -8.57
CA GLY A 76 7.34 -26.39 -9.46
C GLY A 76 6.01 -25.78 -9.01
N ARG A 77 5.32 -26.34 -8.00
CA ARG A 77 4.05 -25.78 -7.49
C ARG A 77 4.23 -24.53 -6.62
N HIS A 78 5.37 -24.42 -5.94
CA HIS A 78 5.66 -23.28 -5.06
C HIS A 78 5.82 -21.98 -5.86
N GLU A 79 6.50 -22.03 -7.01
CA GLU A 79 6.65 -20.89 -7.91
C GLU A 79 5.29 -20.42 -8.46
N LEU A 80 4.42 -21.36 -8.81
CA LEU A 80 3.06 -21.06 -9.26
C LEU A 80 2.18 -20.46 -8.13
N LEU A 81 2.37 -20.91 -6.88
CA LEU A 81 1.69 -20.32 -5.72
C LEU A 81 2.11 -18.86 -5.54
N VAL A 82 3.42 -18.57 -5.56
CA VAL A 82 3.95 -17.22 -5.44
C VAL A 82 3.40 -16.31 -6.55
N LEU A 83 3.35 -16.80 -7.80
CA LEU A 83 2.79 -16.06 -8.93
C LEU A 83 1.30 -15.75 -8.73
N LEU A 84 0.49 -16.73 -8.31
CA LEU A 84 -0.94 -16.54 -8.05
C LEU A 84 -1.19 -15.52 -6.92
N VAL A 85 -0.44 -15.63 -5.82
CA VAL A 85 -0.51 -14.69 -4.71
C VAL A 85 -0.17 -13.29 -5.21
N CYS A 86 0.98 -13.10 -5.86
CA CYS A 86 1.41 -11.80 -6.38
C CYS A 86 0.37 -11.19 -7.35
N SER A 87 -0.20 -12.00 -8.25
CA SER A 87 -1.25 -11.56 -9.18
C SER A 87 -2.51 -11.08 -8.45
N SER A 88 -2.95 -11.78 -7.39
CA SER A 88 -4.11 -11.37 -6.60
C SER A 88 -3.89 -10.04 -5.84
N PHE A 89 -2.71 -9.87 -5.22
CA PHE A 89 -2.34 -8.64 -4.53
C PHE A 89 -2.22 -7.44 -5.49
N PHE A 90 -1.72 -7.68 -6.72
CA PHE A 90 -1.67 -6.67 -7.77
C PHE A 90 -3.06 -6.20 -8.22
N LEU A 91 -4.01 -7.14 -8.40
CA LEU A 91 -5.39 -6.79 -8.77
C LEU A 91 -6.09 -5.97 -7.67
N ILE A 92 -5.88 -6.31 -6.40
CA ILE A 92 -6.42 -5.56 -5.27
C ILE A 92 -5.83 -4.15 -5.19
N HIS A 93 -4.50 -4.01 -5.36
CA HIS A 93 -3.85 -2.69 -5.40
C HIS A 93 -4.34 -1.85 -6.58
N LEU A 94 -4.55 -2.47 -7.75
CA LEU A 94 -5.05 -1.78 -8.93
C LEU A 94 -6.46 -1.21 -8.68
N LEU A 95 -7.34 -1.96 -7.99
CA LEU A 95 -8.66 -1.48 -7.59
C LEU A 95 -8.59 -0.28 -6.62
N LEU A 96 -7.60 -0.23 -5.74
CA LEU A 96 -7.39 0.89 -4.81
C LEU A 96 -6.92 2.17 -5.51
N VAL A 97 -6.14 2.04 -6.59
CA VAL A 97 -5.60 3.17 -7.37
C VAL A 97 -6.64 3.74 -8.35
N THR A 98 -7.62 2.94 -8.78
CA THR A 98 -8.71 3.44 -9.62
C THR A 98 -9.71 4.24 -8.79
N GLU A 99 -9.83 5.55 -9.07
CA GLU A 99 -10.87 6.43 -8.54
C GLU A 99 -12.24 5.77 -8.69
N VAL A 100 -12.90 5.46 -7.57
CA VAL A 100 -14.19 4.77 -7.53
C VAL A 100 -15.26 5.63 -8.20
N LYS A 101 -15.41 5.40 -9.51
CA LYS A 101 -16.67 5.64 -10.22
C LYS A 101 -17.56 4.44 -9.90
N THR A 102 -18.27 4.56 -8.78
CA THR A 102 -19.41 3.73 -8.35
C THR A 102 -20.41 3.57 -9.51
N HIS A 103 -20.15 2.59 -10.39
CA HIS A 103 -21.06 1.97 -11.39
C HIS A 103 -20.33 1.07 -12.43
N VAL A 104 -18.99 0.90 -12.32
CA VAL A 104 -18.15 0.38 -13.42
C VAL A 104 -17.36 -0.91 -13.11
N SER A 105 -17.36 -1.46 -11.89
CA SER A 105 -16.66 -2.75 -11.64
C SER A 105 -17.33 -3.98 -12.29
N VAL A 106 -18.64 -3.93 -12.59
CA VAL A 106 -19.37 -5.00 -13.32
C VAL A 106 -19.30 -4.82 -14.85
N ARG A 107 -18.91 -3.64 -15.35
CA ARG A 107 -18.86 -3.32 -16.80
C ARG A 107 -17.45 -3.40 -17.41
N VAL A 108 -16.40 -3.32 -16.59
CA VAL A 108 -14.98 -3.35 -17.01
C VAL A 108 -14.55 -4.73 -17.53
N LEU A 109 -15.11 -5.81 -16.98
CA LEU A 109 -14.88 -7.18 -17.48
C LEU A 109 -15.53 -7.46 -18.85
N SER A 110 -16.56 -6.71 -19.26
CA SER A 110 -17.30 -6.96 -20.51
C SER A 110 -16.87 -6.08 -21.70
N ASN A 111 -16.32 -4.88 -21.48
CA ASN A 111 -16.18 -3.87 -22.56
C ASN A 111 -14.74 -3.56 -22.99
N ILE A 112 -13.73 -4.10 -22.29
CA ILE A 112 -12.30 -3.90 -22.59
C ILE A 112 -11.87 -4.52 -23.94
N TYR A 113 -12.61 -5.49 -24.47
CA TYR A 113 -12.27 -6.14 -25.75
C TYR A 113 -12.66 -5.37 -27.02
N CYS A 114 -13.42 -4.26 -26.99
CA CYS A 114 -13.99 -3.69 -28.24
C CYS A 114 -13.84 -2.17 -28.46
N LYS A 115 -13.51 -1.35 -27.45
CA LYS A 115 -13.59 0.13 -27.56
C LYS A 115 -12.26 0.89 -27.50
N LEU A 116 -11.16 0.20 -27.81
CA LEU A 116 -9.77 0.67 -27.65
C LEU A 116 -9.37 1.84 -28.57
N ASN A 117 -10.14 2.21 -29.60
CA ASN A 117 -9.58 3.02 -30.71
C ASN A 117 -10.04 4.50 -30.81
N VAL A 118 -10.95 5.01 -29.96
CA VAL A 118 -11.55 6.35 -30.19
C VAL A 118 -11.38 7.34 -29.02
N PHE A 119 -11.09 6.88 -27.80
CA PHE A 119 -11.08 7.75 -26.61
C PHE A 119 -9.71 8.35 -26.26
N LEU A 120 -8.70 8.12 -27.11
CA LEU A 120 -7.33 8.62 -26.93
C LEU A 120 -7.20 10.14 -27.19
N ASN A 121 -8.13 10.76 -27.93
CA ASN A 121 -7.95 12.14 -28.42
C ASN A 121 -8.51 13.25 -27.49
N ASN A 122 -9.41 12.94 -26.54
CA ASN A 122 -9.98 13.94 -25.63
C ASN A 122 -9.34 13.93 -24.23
N ALA A 123 -8.18 13.28 -24.08
CA ALA A 123 -7.69 12.82 -22.78
C ALA A 123 -6.94 13.84 -21.91
N PHE A 124 -6.70 15.04 -22.43
CA PHE A 124 -5.69 15.93 -21.86
C PHE A 124 -6.22 16.89 -20.80
N SER A 125 -7.55 17.06 -20.65
CA SER A 125 -8.12 18.13 -19.83
C SER A 125 -8.54 17.71 -18.40
N TYR A 126 -8.64 16.41 -18.11
CA TYR A 126 -9.14 15.89 -16.82
C TYR A 126 -8.04 15.54 -15.80
N ARG A 127 -6.79 15.89 -16.06
CA ARG A 127 -5.62 15.51 -15.25
C ARG A 127 -5.51 16.24 -13.89
N PHE A 128 -6.40 17.17 -13.58
CA PHE A 128 -6.34 18.01 -12.36
C PHE A 128 -7.50 17.80 -11.36
N ILE A 129 -8.52 17.00 -11.70
CA ILE A 129 -9.67 16.69 -10.83
C ILE A 129 -9.59 15.23 -10.28
N LEU A 130 -8.58 14.45 -10.68
CA LEU A 130 -8.45 13.00 -10.43
C LEU A 130 -7.59 12.61 -9.21
N LEU A 131 -7.54 13.41 -8.14
CA LEU A 131 -6.70 13.09 -6.96
C LEU A 131 -7.46 13.02 -5.62
N GLN A 132 -8.77 13.22 -5.59
CA GLN A 132 -9.48 13.36 -4.31
C GLN A 132 -10.25 12.11 -3.87
N GLY A 133 -10.66 11.19 -4.75
CA GLY A 133 -11.46 10.01 -4.36
C GLY A 133 -10.64 8.85 -3.80
N GLY A 134 -9.44 8.58 -4.34
CA GLY A 134 -8.59 7.46 -3.91
C GLY A 134 -8.03 7.62 -2.49
N ILE A 135 -7.72 8.85 -2.07
CA ILE A 135 -7.17 9.14 -0.74
C ILE A 135 -8.17 8.78 0.36
N TYR A 136 -9.49 8.93 0.14
CA TYR A 136 -10.49 8.56 1.14
C TYR A 136 -10.55 7.05 1.39
N ILE A 137 -10.46 6.24 0.32
CA ILE A 137 -10.48 4.78 0.45
C ILE A 137 -9.17 4.29 1.07
N PHE A 138 -8.05 4.89 0.69
CA PHE A 138 -6.76 4.62 1.33
C PHE A 138 -6.80 4.94 2.83
N LEU A 139 -7.28 6.11 3.22
CA LEU A 139 -7.41 6.50 4.63
C LEU A 139 -8.42 5.63 5.39
N LEU A 140 -9.50 5.21 4.75
CA LEU A 140 -10.49 4.33 5.36
C LEU A 140 -9.90 2.94 5.57
N ILE A 141 -9.20 2.38 4.59
CA ILE A 141 -8.49 1.11 4.74
C ILE A 141 -7.39 1.25 5.81
N ASP A 142 -6.60 2.31 5.81
CA ASP A 142 -5.58 2.56 6.84
C ASP A 142 -6.22 2.63 8.24
N TYR A 143 -7.33 3.34 8.37
CA TYR A 143 -8.08 3.47 9.61
C TYR A 143 -8.69 2.15 10.11
N TYR A 144 -9.24 1.32 9.21
CA TYR A 144 -9.89 0.07 9.57
C TYR A 144 -8.93 -1.13 9.65
N ALA A 145 -7.95 -1.23 8.75
CA ALA A 145 -6.97 -2.32 8.69
C ALA A 145 -5.89 -2.19 9.77
N LEU A 146 -5.49 -0.96 10.12
CA LEU A 146 -4.55 -0.69 11.21
C LEU A 146 -5.24 -0.23 12.50
N ASN A 147 -6.54 -0.53 12.67
CA ASN A 147 -7.18 -0.26 13.95
C ASN A 147 -6.45 -1.07 15.02
N ARG A 148 -5.70 -0.37 15.88
CA ARG A 148 -4.83 -0.94 16.92
C ARG A 148 -5.55 -2.01 17.74
N VAL A 149 -6.85 -1.83 17.97
CA VAL A 149 -7.70 -2.76 18.71
C VAL A 149 -7.72 -4.16 18.08
N CYS A 150 -7.81 -4.29 16.76
CA CYS A 150 -7.85 -5.59 16.08
C CYS A 150 -6.52 -6.33 16.22
N HIS A 151 -5.40 -5.63 16.00
CA HIS A 151 -4.06 -6.20 16.16
C HIS A 151 -3.77 -6.61 17.62
N TYR A 152 -4.12 -5.76 18.59
CA TYR A 152 -3.94 -6.09 20.00
C TYR A 152 -4.83 -7.24 20.45
N PHE A 153 -6.07 -7.33 19.95
CA PHE A 153 -6.96 -8.44 20.27
C PHE A 153 -6.45 -9.77 19.72
N LEU A 154 -5.95 -9.78 18.48
CA LEU A 154 -5.36 -10.97 17.87
C LEU A 154 -4.12 -11.43 18.64
N ALA A 155 -3.21 -10.50 18.96
CA ALA A 155 -2.02 -10.79 19.76
C ALA A 155 -2.37 -11.31 21.16
N LEU A 156 -3.37 -10.72 21.83
CA LEU A 156 -3.83 -11.19 23.14
C LEU A 156 -4.41 -12.60 23.04
N SER A 157 -5.19 -12.90 22.00
CA SER A 157 -5.76 -14.23 21.78
C SER A 157 -4.70 -15.29 21.49
N GLU A 158 -3.64 -14.94 20.76
CA GLU A 158 -2.49 -15.82 20.52
C GLU A 158 -1.71 -16.07 21.82
N CYS A 159 -1.42 -15.02 22.61
CA CYS A 159 -0.76 -15.16 23.90
C CYS A 159 -1.57 -16.02 24.88
N LEU A 160 -2.90 -15.83 24.96
CA LEU A 160 -3.76 -16.65 25.80
C LEU A 160 -3.83 -18.11 25.34
N ALA A 161 -3.95 -18.34 24.03
CA ALA A 161 -3.95 -19.69 23.48
C ALA A 161 -2.62 -20.41 23.76
N LEU A 162 -1.49 -19.73 23.58
CA LEU A 162 -0.17 -20.28 23.90
C LEU A 162 -0.01 -20.55 25.40
N ALA A 163 -0.41 -19.61 26.26
CA ALA A 163 -0.37 -19.80 27.72
C ALA A 163 -1.23 -21.00 28.17
N TRP A 164 -2.42 -21.16 27.59
CA TRP A 164 -3.33 -22.25 27.91
C TRP A 164 -2.86 -23.61 27.39
N ILE A 165 -2.30 -23.65 26.17
CA ILE A 165 -1.83 -24.90 25.54
C ILE A 165 -0.49 -25.37 26.13
N PHE A 166 0.44 -24.44 26.36
CA PHE A 166 1.78 -24.78 26.87
C PHE A 166 1.88 -24.72 28.41
N GLY A 167 0.85 -24.24 29.11
CA GLY A 167 0.72 -24.34 30.57
C GLY A 167 1.83 -23.64 31.34
N MET A 168 2.23 -22.43 30.91
CA MET A 168 3.10 -21.56 31.72
C MET A 168 2.33 -20.89 32.85
#